data_AF-A0A357M091-F1
#
_entry.id   AF-A0A357M091-F1
#
_cell.length_a   1.000
_cell.length_b   1.000
_cell.length_c   1.000
_cell.angle_alpha   90.00
_cell.angle_beta   90.00
_cell.angle_gamma   90.00
#
_symmetry.space_group_name_H-M   'P 1'
#
loop_
_entity.id
_entity.type
_entity.pdbx_description
1 polymer ?
#
loop_
_entity_poly.entity_id
_entity_poly.type
_entity_poly.pdbx_seq_one_letter_code
_entity_poly.pdbx_strand_id
1 'polypeptide(L)'
;KEKAQETMKQLEVKELGWDDVEPVDQLGLEVGYRLIPLVDKNQGGQLLNRIKGVRRKLSQELGFLIPSVHIRDNLDLMPNQYRITLMGVTLAEAE
;
A
#
# COMPACT_ATOMS: atom_id res chain seq x y z
N LYS A 1 7.87 43.49 -12.21
CA LYS A 1 7.57 42.59 -13.34
C LYS A 1 8.56 41.42 -13.41
N GLU A 2 9.83 41.61 -13.05
CA GLU A 2 10.83 40.52 -12.96
C GLU A 2 10.52 39.47 -11.86
N LYS A 3 10.11 39.87 -10.65
CA LYS A 3 9.74 38.91 -9.58
C LYS A 3 8.59 37.96 -9.94
N ALA A 4 7.67 38.39 -10.82
CA ALA A 4 6.57 37.54 -11.28
C ALA A 4 7.04 36.51 -12.32
N GLN A 5 8.07 36.85 -13.10
CA GLN A 5 8.69 35.92 -14.06
C GLN A 5 9.55 34.85 -13.36
N GLU A 6 10.18 35.17 -12.22
CA GLU A 6 10.90 34.18 -11.40
C GLU A 6 9.96 33.15 -10.78
N THR A 7 8.78 33.56 -10.30
CA THR A 7 7.79 32.63 -9.73
C THR A 7 7.17 31.70 -10.79
N MET A 8 7.01 32.18 -12.02
CA MET A 8 6.47 31.35 -13.12
C MET A 8 7.46 30.28 -13.62
N LYS A 9 8.77 30.47 -13.42
CA LYS A 9 9.79 29.47 -13.78
C LYS A 9 9.85 28.28 -12.81
N GLN A 10 9.29 28.43 -11.61
CA GLN A 10 9.23 27.35 -10.60
C GLN A 10 8.01 26.43 -10.73
N LEU A 11 7.08 26.75 -11.63
CA LEU A 11 5.95 25.89 -12.02
C LEU A 11 6.28 25.04 -13.25
N GLU A 12 7.58 24.75 -13.49
CA GLU A 12 7.95 23.62 -14.34
C GLU A 12 7.37 22.37 -13.69
N VAL A 13 6.35 21.80 -14.32
CA VAL A 13 5.81 20.49 -13.99
C VAL A 13 7.02 19.55 -13.94
N LYS A 14 7.40 19.10 -12.74
CA LYS A 14 8.47 18.13 -12.57
C LYS A 14 8.13 16.94 -13.45
N GLU A 15 8.87 16.76 -14.54
CA GLU A 15 8.69 15.61 -15.42
C GLU A 15 8.97 14.35 -14.60
N LEU A 16 8.08 13.36 -14.72
CA LEU A 16 8.23 12.08 -14.02
C LEU A 16 9.54 11.42 -14.46
N GLY A 17 10.45 11.24 -13.51
CA GLY A 17 11.73 10.59 -13.72
C GLY A 17 11.72 9.12 -13.29
N TRP A 18 12.79 8.40 -13.60
CA TRP A 18 13.00 7.03 -13.11
C TRP A 18 13.03 6.95 -11.57
N ASP A 19 13.42 8.04 -10.90
CA ASP A 19 13.42 8.14 -9.45
C ASP A 19 12.00 8.21 -8.84
N ASP A 20 10.98 8.51 -9.64
CA ASP A 20 9.57 8.55 -9.21
C ASP A 20 8.88 7.17 -9.36
N VAL A 21 9.60 6.14 -9.86
CA VAL A 21 9.07 4.77 -9.95
C VAL A 21 9.08 4.14 -8.56
N GLU A 22 7.88 3.93 -8.01
CA GLU A 22 7.75 3.21 -6.75
C GLU A 22 8.22 1.75 -6.88
N PRO A 23 8.95 1.23 -5.88
CA PRO A 23 9.27 -0.19 -5.81
C PRO A 23 7.99 -1.04 -5.79
N VAL A 24 8.01 -2.16 -6.51
CA VAL A 24 6.92 -3.13 -6.47
C VAL A 24 6.95 -3.85 -5.13
N ASP A 25 5.82 -3.84 -4.42
CA ASP A 25 5.69 -4.56 -3.16
C ASP A 25 5.79 -6.07 -3.39
N GLN A 26 6.62 -6.73 -2.60
CA GLN A 26 6.76 -8.19 -2.67
C GLN A 26 5.44 -8.89 -2.34
N LEU A 27 4.75 -8.45 -1.29
CA LEU A 27 3.45 -8.93 -0.86
C LEU A 27 2.59 -7.72 -0.48
N GLY A 28 1.47 -7.54 -1.17
CA GLY A 28 0.56 -6.41 -0.99
C GLY A 28 -0.83 -6.85 -0.53
N LEU A 29 -1.49 -5.99 0.22
CA LEU A 29 -2.91 -6.05 0.57
C LEU A 29 -3.53 -4.69 0.23
N GLU A 30 -4.33 -4.67 -0.83
CA GLU A 30 -5.14 -3.52 -1.19
C GLU A 30 -6.50 -3.64 -0.49
N VAL A 31 -7.00 -2.53 0.05
CA VAL A 31 -8.27 -2.49 0.77
C VAL A 31 -9.18 -1.41 0.21
N GLY A 32 -10.46 -1.75 0.05
CA GLY A 32 -11.52 -0.79 -0.23
C GLY A 32 -11.76 0.14 0.96
N TYR A 33 -12.40 1.29 0.71
CA TYR A 33 -12.47 2.38 1.68
C TYR A 33 -13.18 2.02 3.00
N ARG A 34 -14.14 1.07 3.02
CA ARG A 34 -14.82 0.66 4.26
C ARG A 34 -13.96 -0.23 5.15
N LEU A 35 -12.87 -0.77 4.61
CA LEU A 35 -11.93 -1.60 5.36
C LEU A 35 -10.77 -0.81 5.97
N ILE A 36 -10.57 0.45 5.56
CA ILE A 36 -9.51 1.33 6.10
C ILE A 36 -9.51 1.39 7.64
N PRO A 37 -10.65 1.50 8.34
CA PRO A 37 -10.66 1.52 9.80
C PRO A 37 -10.09 0.24 10.45
N LEU A 38 -10.10 -0.90 9.75
CA LEU A 38 -9.55 -2.16 10.27
C LEU A 38 -8.02 -2.18 10.28
N VAL A 39 -7.38 -1.36 9.44
CA VAL A 39 -5.92 -1.27 9.31
C VAL A 39 -5.32 -0.04 10.00
N ASP A 40 -6.12 0.97 10.32
CA ASP A 40 -5.66 2.16 11.04
C ASP A 40 -5.55 1.91 12.55
N LYS A 41 -4.32 2.01 13.08
CA LYS A 41 -4.06 1.87 14.53
C LYS A 41 -4.72 2.97 15.36
N ASN A 42 -4.84 4.17 14.82
CA ASN A 42 -5.42 5.31 15.54
C ASN A 42 -6.92 5.11 15.76
N GLN A 43 -7.56 4.31 14.90
CA GLN A 43 -8.97 3.93 15.01
C GLN A 43 -9.19 2.59 15.73
N GLY A 44 -8.15 2.01 16.33
CA GLY A 44 -8.24 0.71 17.00
C GLY A 44 -8.27 -0.49 16.04
N GLY A 45 -7.83 -0.31 14.80
CA GLY A 45 -7.73 -1.36 13.79
C GLY A 45 -6.89 -2.56 14.25
N GLN A 46 -7.47 -3.76 14.15
CA GLN A 46 -6.83 -5.00 14.61
C GLN A 46 -6.08 -5.75 13.50
N LEU A 47 -6.30 -5.40 12.23
CA LEU A 47 -5.82 -6.20 11.10
C LEU A 47 -4.28 -6.26 11.06
N LEU A 48 -3.60 -5.16 11.36
CA LEU A 48 -2.14 -5.12 11.43
C LEU A 48 -1.56 -6.11 12.46
N ASN A 49 -2.23 -6.26 13.61
CA ASN A 49 -1.79 -7.20 14.64
C ASN A 49 -2.05 -8.65 14.21
N ARG A 50 -3.18 -8.90 13.53
CA ARG A 50 -3.51 -10.22 12.97
C ARG A 50 -2.52 -10.64 11.89
N ILE A 51 -2.19 -9.75 10.95
CA ILE A 51 -1.20 -10.00 9.88
C ILE A 51 0.16 -10.34 10.49
N LYS A 52 0.62 -9.58 11.50
CA LYS A 52 1.86 -9.89 12.22
C LYS A 52 1.83 -11.28 12.86
N GLY A 53 0.70 -11.66 13.46
CA GLY A 53 0.50 -12.98 14.06
C GLY A 53 0.58 -14.10 13.04
N VAL A 54 -0.14 -13.98 11.92
CA VAL A 54 -0.11 -14.94 10.81
C VAL A 54 1.30 -15.06 10.26
N ARG A 55 1.97 -13.94 10.00
CA ARG A 55 3.34 -13.91 9.46
C ARG A 55 4.32 -14.64 10.38
N ARG A 56 4.23 -14.41 11.70
CA ARG A 56 5.05 -15.11 12.70
C ARG A 56 4.79 -16.61 12.68
N LYS A 57 3.53 -17.02 12.70
CA LYS A 57 3.13 -18.43 12.68
C LYS A 57 3.66 -19.14 11.43
N LEU A 58 3.38 -18.59 10.25
CA LEU A 58 3.85 -19.15 8.98
C LEU A 58 5.39 -19.20 8.90
N SER A 59 6.08 -18.19 9.41
CA SER A 59 7.54 -18.20 9.42
C SER A 59 8.12 -19.32 10.29
N GLN A 60 7.47 -19.61 11.42
CA GLN A 60 7.85 -20.73 12.29
C GLN A 60 7.56 -22.08 11.66
N GLU A 61 6.41 -22.23 10.98
CA GLU A 61 6.00 -23.47 10.33
C GLU A 61 6.85 -23.80 9.10
N LEU A 62 7.23 -22.80 8.31
CA LEU A 62 7.94 -22.97 7.04
C LEU A 62 9.47 -22.88 7.17
N GLY A 63 9.99 -22.39 8.30
CA GLY A 63 11.43 -22.31 8.55
C GLY A 63 12.15 -21.14 7.88
N PHE A 64 11.42 -20.15 7.36
CA PHE A 64 11.99 -18.91 6.83
C PHE A 64 11.11 -17.71 7.13
N LEU A 65 11.69 -16.51 7.08
CA LEU A 65 10.96 -15.28 7.35
C LEU A 65 10.04 -14.91 6.18
N ILE A 66 8.74 -14.88 6.43
CA ILE A 66 7.76 -14.37 5.45
C ILE A 66 7.96 -12.84 5.28
N PRO A 67 7.97 -12.33 4.05
CA PRO A 67 8.20 -10.89 3.77
C PRO A 67 7.12 -10.00 4.40
N SER A 68 7.47 -8.73 4.58
CA SER A 68 6.51 -7.72 5.05
C SER A 68 5.35 -7.57 4.06
N VAL A 69 4.15 -7.42 4.61
CA VAL A 69 2.93 -7.13 3.84
C VAL A 69 2.77 -5.62 3.81
N HIS A 70 2.75 -5.04 2.61
CA HIS A 70 2.40 -3.63 2.42
C HIS A 70 0.89 -3.51 2.28
N ILE A 71 0.30 -2.54 2.97
CA ILE A 71 -1.14 -2.32 2.94
C ILE A 71 -1.37 -0.94 2.35
N ARG A 72 -2.20 -0.86 1.32
CA ARG A 72 -2.57 0.39 0.64
C ARG A 72 -4.08 0.44 0.51
N ASP A 73 -4.66 1.63 0.66
CA ASP A 73 -6.03 1.83 0.20
C ASP A 73 -6.06 1.83 -1.33
N ASN A 74 -7.11 1.24 -1.89
CA ASN A 74 -7.37 1.30 -3.32
C ASN A 74 -8.82 1.74 -3.52
N LEU A 75 -8.99 2.99 -3.95
CA LEU A 75 -10.29 3.62 -4.16
C LEU A 75 -11.02 3.10 -5.39
N ASP A 76 -10.34 2.34 -6.26
CA ASP A 76 -10.96 1.65 -7.40
C ASP A 76 -11.63 0.33 -6.98
N LEU A 77 -11.34 -0.19 -5.78
CA LEU A 77 -12.00 -1.37 -5.23
C LEU A 77 -13.40 -1.05 -4.71
N MET A 78 -14.28 -2.06 -4.76
CA MET A 78 -15.59 -1.96 -4.11
C MET A 78 -15.42 -1.72 -2.59
N PRO A 79 -16.40 -1.08 -1.93
CA PRO A 79 -16.27 -0.62 -0.55
C PRO A 79 -15.70 -1.64 0.45
N ASN A 80 -16.18 -2.88 0.40
CA ASN A 80 -15.77 -3.97 1.30
C ASN A 80 -14.79 -4.94 0.64
N GLN A 81 -14.34 -4.66 -0.58
CA GLN A 81 -13.45 -5.55 -1.32
C GLN A 81 -12.01 -5.39 -0.82
N TYR A 82 -11.28 -6.49 -0.83
CA TYR A 82 -9.84 -6.50 -0.64
C TYR A 82 -9.17 -7.37 -1.71
N ARG A 83 -7.88 -7.11 -1.94
CA ARG A 83 -7.07 -7.83 -2.91
C ARG A 83 -5.69 -8.12 -2.35
N ILE A 84 -5.22 -9.35 -2.54
CA ILE A 84 -3.86 -9.77 -2.19
C ILE A 84 -3.02 -9.83 -3.46
N THR A 85 -1.86 -9.18 -3.43
CA THR A 85 -0.93 -9.14 -4.56
C THR A 85 0.43 -9.72 -4.19
N LEU A 86 1.11 -10.36 -5.14
CA LEU A 86 2.48 -10.82 -5.01
C LEU A 86 3.28 -10.29 -6.19
N MET A 87 4.33 -9.50 -5.90
CA MET A 87 5.13 -8.83 -6.94
C MET A 87 4.26 -8.03 -7.93
N GLY A 88 3.23 -7.34 -7.41
CA GLY A 88 2.28 -6.57 -8.21
C GLY A 88 1.21 -7.39 -8.96
N VAL A 89 1.26 -8.72 -8.92
CA VAL A 89 0.26 -9.59 -9.56
C VAL A 89 -0.85 -9.93 -8.56
N THR A 90 -2.11 -9.77 -8.97
CA THR A 90 -3.27 -10.16 -8.17
C THR A 90 -3.32 -11.68 -8.01
N LEU A 91 -3.28 -12.16 -6.77
CA LEU A 91 -3.42 -13.59 -6.45
C LEU A 91 -4.82 -13.95 -5.95
N ALA A 92 -5.47 -13.04 -5.24
CA ALA A 92 -6.79 -13.26 -4.67
C ALA A 92 -7.53 -11.95 -4.48
N GLU A 93 -8.85 -12.01 -4.57
CA GLU A 93 -9.77 -10.92 -4.28
C GLU A 93 -11.07 -11.48 -3.68
N ALA A 94 -11.69 -10.73 -2.77
CA ALA A 94 -12.98 -11.07 -2.17
C ALA A 94 -13.64 -9.83 -1.55
N GLU A 95 -14.90 -9.98 -1.13
CA GLU A 95 -15.74 -8.98 -0.44
C GLU A 95 -16.18 -9.46 0.95
#